data_AF-A0A956DIY1-F1
#
_entry.id   AF-A0A956DIY1-F1
#
_cell.length_a   1.000
_cell.length_b   1.000
_cell.length_c   1.000
_cell.angle_alpha   90.00
_cell.angle_beta   90.00
_cell.angle_gamma   90.00
#
_symmetry.space_group_name_H-M   'P 1'
#
loop_
_entity.id
_entity.type
_entity.pdbx_description
1 polymer ?
#
loop_
_entity_poly.entity_id
_entity_poly.type
_entity_poly.pdbx_seq_one_letter_code
_entity_poly.pdbx_strand_id
1 'polypeptide(L)'
;MRISIVEAFEGPAGFLFGLAEQWRRRASGMLEIRREGVTTVLYLDEGEPVFAESSALAETLGRVLLLEGALTADQYAAVVREMTERIVDAEPMRFGETAVAMGFVNPITIQQALSSQVRRRVLTCMGPGVQVRHWIPDASIFDEIGSFPQDVPKLLAEGLAALDEPEREALHAMHGSGAMAGDEPDPIAFY
;
A
#
# COMPACT_ATOMS: atom_id res chain seq x y z
N MET A 1 -10.71 -9.89 23.10
CA MET A 1 -9.25 -10.05 22.89
C MET A 1 -9.05 -10.28 21.40
N ARG A 2 -8.68 -9.25 20.64
CA ARG A 2 -8.44 -9.39 19.18
C ARG A 2 -7.15 -10.20 19.02
N ILE A 3 -7.22 -11.33 18.32
CA ILE A 3 -6.05 -12.17 18.06
C ILE A 3 -5.25 -11.46 16.98
N SER A 4 -4.11 -10.90 17.38
CA SER A 4 -3.08 -10.39 16.49
C SER A 4 -2.30 -11.58 15.94
N ILE A 5 -2.35 -11.79 14.63
CA ILE A 5 -1.49 -12.78 13.97
C ILE A 5 -0.21 -12.03 13.56
N VAL A 6 0.91 -12.46 14.15
CA VAL A 6 2.25 -11.97 13.79
C VAL A 6 2.94 -13.10 13.05
N GLU A 7 3.28 -12.83 11.80
CA GLU A 7 4.02 -13.79 10.99
C GLU A 7 5.26 -13.10 10.42
N ALA A 8 6.40 -13.74 10.63
CA ALA A 8 7.65 -13.34 10.03
C ALA A 8 7.83 -14.14 8.74
N PHE A 9 8.06 -13.43 7.65
CA PHE A 9 8.42 -14.05 6.38
C PHE A 9 9.57 -13.28 5.76
N GLU A 10 10.41 -14.00 5.03
CA GLU A 10 11.47 -13.38 4.25
C GLU A 10 10.93 -13.07 2.86
N GLY A 11 11.26 -11.87 2.37
CA GLY A 11 11.18 -11.55 0.96
C GLY A 11 9.78 -11.32 0.36
N PRO A 12 9.74 -11.01 -0.94
CA PRO A 12 8.52 -10.72 -1.68
C PRO A 12 7.51 -11.87 -1.74
N ALA A 13 7.93 -13.14 -1.75
CA ALA A 13 7.03 -14.30 -1.76
C ALA A 13 6.14 -14.32 -0.53
N GLY A 14 6.75 -14.08 0.64
CA GLY A 14 6.03 -13.92 1.90
C GLY A 14 4.95 -12.86 1.73
N PHE A 15 5.33 -11.64 1.33
CA PHE A 15 4.40 -10.52 1.13
C PHE A 15 3.18 -10.91 0.28
N LEU A 16 3.42 -11.47 -0.90
CA LEU A 16 2.38 -11.90 -1.84
C LEU A 16 1.43 -12.94 -1.25
N PHE A 17 1.97 -13.93 -0.53
CA PHE A 17 1.15 -14.95 0.14
C PHE A 17 0.15 -14.33 1.11
N GLY A 18 0.62 -13.44 1.98
CA GLY A 18 -0.23 -12.81 3.00
C GLY A 18 -1.27 -11.86 2.40
N LEU A 19 -0.94 -11.12 1.34
CA LEU A 19 -1.91 -10.30 0.61
C LEU A 19 -3.00 -11.18 -0.04
N ALA A 20 -2.60 -12.25 -0.72
CA ALA A 20 -3.52 -13.19 -1.35
C ALA A 20 -4.42 -13.91 -0.35
N GLU A 21 -3.93 -14.19 0.87
CA GLU A 21 -4.75 -14.75 1.94
C GLU A 21 -5.85 -13.78 2.39
N GLN A 22 -5.51 -12.52 2.67
CA GLN A 22 -6.51 -11.54 3.10
C GLN A 22 -7.56 -11.27 2.01
N TRP A 23 -7.13 -11.24 0.74
CA TRP A 23 -8.01 -11.10 -0.40
C TRP A 23 -9.00 -12.26 -0.53
N ARG A 24 -8.53 -13.51 -0.46
CA ARG A 24 -9.41 -14.70 -0.50
C ARG A 24 -10.41 -14.73 0.65
N ARG A 25 -10.00 -14.30 1.84
CA ARG A 25 -10.84 -14.25 3.05
C ARG A 25 -11.78 -13.05 3.08
N ARG A 26 -11.68 -12.13 2.11
CA ARG A 26 -12.36 -10.82 2.11
C ARG A 26 -12.19 -10.08 3.43
N ALA A 27 -10.99 -10.11 3.98
CA ALA A 27 -10.73 -9.60 5.32
C ALA A 27 -10.58 -8.08 5.31
N SER A 28 -11.34 -7.39 6.17
CA SER A 28 -11.17 -5.95 6.38
C SER A 28 -10.34 -5.66 7.65
N GLY A 29 -9.36 -4.77 7.54
CA GLY A 29 -8.46 -4.41 8.63
C GLY A 29 -7.16 -3.77 8.16
N MET A 30 -6.14 -3.81 9.01
CA MET A 30 -4.81 -3.30 8.71
C MET A 30 -3.79 -4.43 8.65
N LEU A 31 -2.97 -4.41 7.60
CA LEU A 31 -1.76 -5.20 7.49
C LEU A 31 -0.56 -4.28 7.68
N GLU A 32 0.03 -4.33 8.87
CA GLU A 32 1.25 -3.60 9.17
C GLU A 32 2.47 -4.43 8.76
N ILE A 33 3.38 -3.83 8.01
CA ILE A 33 4.60 -4.44 7.49
C ILE A 33 5.79 -3.62 7.99
N ARG A 34 6.75 -4.29 8.62
CA ARG A 34 8.03 -3.69 9.04
C ARG A 34 9.18 -4.29 8.27
N ARG A 35 9.94 -3.45 7.58
CA ARG A 35 11.15 -3.83 6.82
C ARG A 35 12.19 -2.71 6.91
N GLU A 36 13.43 -3.04 7.27
CA GLU A 36 14.58 -2.11 7.21
C GLU A 36 14.35 -0.75 7.91
N GLY A 37 13.61 -0.75 9.03
CA GLY A 37 13.27 0.48 9.76
C GLY A 37 12.14 1.32 9.14
N VAL A 38 11.57 0.88 8.02
CA VAL A 38 10.35 1.42 7.43
C VAL A 38 9.15 0.61 7.93
N THR A 39 8.11 1.31 8.36
CA THR A 39 6.81 0.71 8.67
C THR A 39 5.81 1.17 7.61
N THR A 40 5.14 0.21 6.98
CA THR A 40 4.07 0.44 6.03
C THR A 40 2.79 -0.19 6.58
N VAL A 41 1.71 0.57 6.65
CA VAL A 41 0.40 0.06 7.06
C VAL A 41 -0.48 0.05 5.83
N LEU A 42 -0.95 -1.13 5.42
CA LEU A 42 -1.94 -1.28 4.36
C LEU A 42 -3.31 -1.41 5.00
N TYR A 43 -4.26 -0.61 4.53
CA TYR A 43 -5.65 -0.66 4.94
C TYR A 43 -6.39 -1.48 3.88
N LEU A 44 -6.89 -2.64 4.28
CA LEU A 44 -7.61 -3.56 3.40
C LEU A 44 -9.09 -3.51 3.72
N ASP A 45 -9.93 -3.25 2.72
CA ASP A 45 -11.37 -3.37 2.82
C ASP A 45 -11.84 -4.52 1.92
N GLU A 46 -12.56 -5.48 2.48
CA GLU A 46 -12.92 -6.75 1.85
C GLU A 46 -11.73 -7.44 1.16
N GLY A 47 -10.54 -7.30 1.76
CA GLY A 47 -9.30 -7.87 1.23
C GLY A 47 -8.64 -7.08 0.09
N GLU A 48 -9.18 -5.94 -0.31
CA GLU A 48 -8.58 -5.02 -1.27
C GLU A 48 -7.84 -3.88 -0.56
N PRO A 49 -6.57 -3.60 -0.89
CA PRO A 49 -5.90 -2.41 -0.41
C PRO A 49 -6.62 -1.16 -0.90
N VAL A 50 -7.16 -0.37 0.02
CA VAL A 50 -7.86 0.90 -0.28
C VAL A 50 -7.03 2.11 0.15
N PHE A 51 -6.13 1.95 1.10
CA PHE A 51 -5.23 3.00 1.54
C PHE A 51 -3.92 2.39 2.03
N ALA A 52 -2.88 3.22 2.10
CA ALA A 52 -1.60 2.80 2.65
C ALA A 52 -0.92 3.99 3.30
N GLU A 53 -0.23 3.77 4.41
CA GLU A 53 0.65 4.74 5.07
C GLU A 53 2.05 4.16 5.16
N SER A 54 3.06 5.03 5.10
CA SER A 54 4.46 4.63 5.12
C SER A 54 5.27 5.65 5.88
N SER A 55 6.20 5.19 6.72
CA SER A 55 7.15 6.07 7.39
C SER A 55 8.24 6.61 6.44
N ALA A 56 8.28 6.16 5.17
CA ALA A 56 9.24 6.61 4.18
C ALA A 56 8.87 7.97 3.57
N LEU A 57 9.74 8.97 3.76
CA LEU A 57 9.54 10.34 3.23
C LEU A 57 9.54 10.44 1.70
N ALA A 58 10.09 9.44 1.00
CA ALA A 58 10.15 9.43 -0.46
C ALA A 58 8.77 9.23 -1.12
N GLU A 59 7.77 8.76 -0.37
CA GLU A 59 6.47 8.35 -0.90
C GLU A 59 5.36 9.36 -0.57
N THR A 60 5.68 10.64 -0.38
CA THR A 60 4.67 11.69 -0.13
C THR A 60 3.91 12.07 -1.41
N LEU A 61 2.70 12.62 -1.27
CA LEU A 61 1.83 12.94 -2.42
C LEU A 61 2.51 13.93 -3.37
N GLY A 62 3.17 14.95 -2.84
CA GLY A 62 3.90 15.93 -3.65
C GLY A 62 5.04 15.31 -4.45
N ARG A 63 5.71 14.27 -3.94
CA ARG A 63 6.75 13.53 -4.69
C ARG A 63 6.16 12.67 -5.80
N VAL A 64 5.00 12.06 -5.57
CA VAL A 64 4.28 11.33 -6.62
C VAL A 64 3.87 12.26 -7.76
N LEU A 65 3.28 13.42 -7.43
CA LEU A 65 2.89 14.43 -8.42
C LEU A 65 4.08 14.97 -9.23
N LEU A 66 5.25 15.15 -8.59
CA LEU A 66 6.49 15.50 -9.29
C LEU A 66 6.95 14.38 -10.25
N LEU A 67 6.99 13.13 -9.78
CA LEU A 67 7.48 12.01 -10.58
C LEU A 67 6.59 11.76 -11.81
N GLU A 68 5.29 11.99 -11.67
CA GLU A 68 4.30 11.82 -12.75
C GLU A 68 4.20 13.05 -13.67
N GLY A 69 4.98 14.11 -13.39
CA GLY A 69 4.96 15.35 -14.17
C GLY A 69 3.71 16.20 -14.01
N ALA A 70 2.85 15.88 -13.02
CA ALA A 70 1.67 16.66 -12.68
C ALA A 70 2.03 17.98 -11.96
N LEU A 71 3.19 18.03 -11.31
CA LEU A 71 3.80 19.24 -10.78
C LEU A 71 5.21 19.42 -11.33
N THR A 72 5.62 20.68 -11.49
CA THR A 72 7.03 21.05 -11.65
C THR A 72 7.70 21.21 -10.28
N ALA A 73 9.04 21.21 -10.24
CA ALA A 73 9.81 21.46 -9.03
C ALA A 73 9.45 22.82 -8.38
N ASP A 74 9.24 23.85 -9.21
CA ASP A 74 8.87 25.19 -8.75
C ASP A 74 7.47 25.22 -8.15
N GLN A 75 6.49 24.56 -8.78
CA GLN A 75 5.13 24.44 -8.25
C GLN A 75 5.11 23.67 -6.92
N TYR A 76 5.84 22.56 -6.83
CA TYR A 76 5.99 21.82 -5.57
C TYR A 76 6.55 22.71 -4.46
N ALA A 77 7.63 23.47 -4.74
CA ALA A 77 8.24 24.37 -3.76
C ALA A 77 7.27 25.49 -3.34
N ALA A 78 6.45 26.00 -4.26
CA ALA A 78 5.43 26.98 -3.97
C ALA A 78 4.32 26.43 -3.05
N VAL A 79 3.86 25.20 -3.27
CA VAL A 79 2.87 24.54 -2.39
C VAL A 79 3.42 24.35 -0.98
N VAL A 80 4.67 23.87 -0.84
CA VAL A 80 5.31 23.68 0.48
C VAL A 80 5.43 25.02 1.21
N ARG A 81 5.78 26.09 0.49
CA ARG A 81 5.86 27.44 1.07
C ARG A 81 4.50 27.94 1.55
N GLU A 82 3.46 27.84 0.73
CA GLU A 82 2.10 28.21 1.09
C GLU A 82 1.61 27.45 2.33
N MET A 83 1.86 26.14 2.39
CA MET A 83 1.55 25.33 3.57
C MET A 83 2.28 25.85 4.82
N THR A 84 3.55 26.24 4.68
CA THR A 84 4.37 26.71 5.80
C THR A 84 3.91 28.07 6.32
N GLU A 85 3.55 28.98 5.41
CA GLU A 85 3.04 30.32 5.73
C GLU A 85 1.68 30.22 6.43
N ARG A 86 0.79 29.30 6.02
CA ARG A 86 -0.53 29.12 6.63
C ARG A 86 -0.54 28.41 7.98
N ILE A 87 0.50 27.65 8.32
CA ILE A 87 0.61 27.01 9.66
C ILE A 87 0.56 28.05 10.79
N VAL A 88 0.94 29.30 10.51
CA VAL A 88 0.94 30.38 11.51
C VAL A 88 -0.47 30.96 11.75
N ASP A 89 -1.36 30.88 10.75
CA ASP A 89 -2.62 31.64 10.72
C ASP A 89 -3.90 30.78 10.65
N ALA A 90 -3.82 29.47 10.38
CA ALA A 90 -4.99 28.59 10.19
C ALA A 90 -4.72 27.09 10.45
N GLU A 91 -5.77 26.26 10.34
CA GLU A 91 -5.62 24.79 10.30
C GLU A 91 -4.71 24.37 9.14
N PRO A 92 -3.79 23.42 9.35
CA PRO A 92 -2.86 22.97 8.31
C PRO A 92 -3.62 22.27 7.18
N MET A 93 -3.69 22.91 6.01
CA MET A 93 -4.25 22.32 4.79
C MET A 93 -3.41 21.14 4.31
N ARG A 94 -4.06 20.11 3.75
CA ARG A 94 -3.35 18.97 3.15
C ARG A 94 -2.68 19.40 1.85
N PHE A 95 -1.53 18.81 1.51
CA PHE A 95 -0.77 19.16 0.30
C PHE A 95 -1.63 19.22 -0.98
N GLY A 96 -2.50 18.22 -1.18
CA GLY A 96 -3.38 18.17 -2.36
C GLY A 96 -4.40 19.31 -2.41
N GLU A 97 -4.95 19.71 -1.27
CA GLU A 97 -5.90 20.82 -1.18
C GLU A 97 -5.21 22.15 -1.50
N THR A 98 -4.01 22.36 -0.97
CA THR A 98 -3.21 23.55 -1.26
C THR A 98 -2.84 23.61 -2.74
N ALA A 99 -2.39 22.49 -3.33
CA ALA A 99 -2.03 22.44 -4.75
C ALA A 99 -3.22 22.71 -5.69
N VAL A 100 -4.43 22.27 -5.31
CA VAL A 100 -5.68 22.58 -6.03
C VAL A 100 -6.07 24.04 -5.85
N ALA A 101 -6.00 24.59 -4.63
CA ALA A 101 -6.33 25.99 -4.35
C ALA A 101 -5.41 26.96 -5.12
N MET A 102 -4.15 26.59 -5.33
CA MET A 102 -3.19 27.33 -6.14
C MET A 102 -3.37 27.13 -7.65
N GLY A 103 -4.28 26.26 -8.08
CA GLY A 103 -4.58 25.99 -9.49
C GLY A 103 -3.51 25.19 -10.24
N PHE A 104 -2.56 24.56 -9.53
CA PHE A 104 -1.50 23.78 -10.18
C PHE A 104 -1.97 22.41 -10.65
N VAL A 105 -2.92 21.84 -9.93
CA VAL A 105 -3.55 20.55 -10.25
C VAL A 105 -5.05 20.64 -10.01
N ASN A 106 -5.81 19.71 -10.57
CA ASN A 106 -7.24 19.60 -10.31
C ASN A 106 -7.52 18.42 -9.35
N PRO A 107 -8.73 18.34 -8.76
CA PRO A 107 -9.09 17.26 -7.85
C PRO A 107 -8.97 15.85 -8.44
N ILE A 108 -9.23 15.68 -9.74
CA ILE A 108 -9.11 14.38 -10.43
C ILE A 108 -7.65 13.93 -10.45
N THR A 109 -6.73 14.84 -10.75
CA THR A 109 -5.28 14.57 -10.71
C THR A 109 -4.83 14.17 -9.30
N ILE A 110 -5.37 14.81 -8.25
CA ILE A 110 -5.08 14.41 -6.86
C ILE A 110 -5.56 12.98 -6.58
N GLN A 111 -6.78 12.64 -6.99
CA GLN A 111 -7.34 11.29 -6.79
C GLN A 111 -6.51 10.22 -7.51
N GLN A 112 -6.09 10.49 -8.74
CA GLN A 112 -5.21 9.60 -9.52
C GLN A 112 -3.83 9.43 -8.85
N ALA A 113 -3.22 10.53 -8.40
CA ALA A 113 -1.93 10.50 -7.72
C ALA A 113 -2.00 9.77 -6.37
N LEU A 114 -3.10 9.89 -5.62
CA LEU A 114 -3.33 9.14 -4.39
C LEU A 114 -3.48 7.64 -4.66
N SER A 115 -4.24 7.24 -5.69
CA SER A 115 -4.33 5.84 -6.10
C SER A 115 -2.95 5.28 -6.52
N SER A 116 -2.20 6.04 -7.32
CA SER A 116 -0.81 5.67 -7.69
C SER A 116 0.11 5.56 -6.47
N GLN A 117 -0.04 6.46 -5.49
CA GLN A 117 0.71 6.42 -4.24
C GLN A 117 0.41 5.15 -3.43
N VAL A 118 -0.87 4.79 -3.26
CA VAL A 118 -1.27 3.56 -2.56
C VAL A 118 -0.67 2.35 -3.26
N ARG A 119 -0.80 2.27 -4.59
CA ARG A 119 -0.20 1.23 -5.41
C ARG A 119 1.30 1.10 -5.17
N ARG A 120 2.05 2.21 -5.25
CA ARG A 120 3.50 2.22 -5.05
C ARG A 120 3.89 1.72 -3.67
N ARG A 121 3.18 2.15 -2.62
CA ARG A 121 3.43 1.67 -1.24
C ARG A 121 3.23 0.16 -1.11
N VAL A 122 2.18 -0.38 -1.74
CA VAL A 122 1.97 -1.83 -1.81
C VAL A 122 3.13 -2.52 -2.52
N LEU A 123 3.54 -2.00 -3.69
CA LEU A 123 4.66 -2.57 -4.44
C LEU A 123 5.99 -2.48 -3.69
N THR A 124 6.25 -1.41 -2.94
CA THR A 124 7.45 -1.25 -2.10
C THR A 124 7.57 -2.35 -1.04
N CYS A 125 6.44 -2.92 -0.59
CA CYS A 125 6.44 -4.03 0.36
C CYS A 125 6.99 -5.34 -0.26
N MET A 126 7.14 -5.43 -1.59
CA MET A 126 7.79 -6.55 -2.28
C MET A 126 9.31 -6.42 -2.35
N GLY A 127 9.91 -5.52 -1.57
CA GLY A 127 11.37 -5.42 -1.49
C GLY A 127 12.02 -6.66 -0.85
N PRO A 128 13.31 -6.92 -1.14
CA PRO A 128 14.06 -8.00 -0.51
C PRO A 128 14.25 -7.75 0.99
N GLY A 129 14.60 -8.81 1.73
CA GLY A 129 14.91 -8.76 3.16
C GLY A 129 13.81 -9.31 4.07
N VAL A 130 14.13 -9.43 5.36
CA VAL A 130 13.20 -9.94 6.38
C VAL A 130 12.09 -8.93 6.62
N GLN A 131 10.85 -9.39 6.61
CA GLN A 131 9.68 -8.58 6.89
C GLN A 131 8.89 -9.19 8.04
N VAL A 132 8.46 -8.34 8.97
CA VAL A 132 7.52 -8.74 10.01
C VAL A 132 6.16 -8.17 9.64
N ARG A 133 5.14 -9.03 9.63
CA ARG A 133 3.77 -8.63 9.37
C ARG A 133 2.89 -8.81 10.57
N HIS A 134 1.98 -7.86 10.74
CA HIS A 134 1.01 -7.88 11.81
C HIS A 134 -0.37 -7.56 11.24
N TRP A 135 -1.28 -8.53 11.34
CA TRP A 135 -2.68 -8.33 10.98
C TRP A 135 -3.47 -7.81 12.17
N ILE A 136 -4.21 -6.72 11.94
CA ILE A 136 -5.08 -6.08 12.92
C ILE A 136 -6.49 -6.01 12.31
N PRO A 137 -7.41 -6.91 12.71
CA PRO A 137 -8.79 -6.85 12.22
C PRO A 137 -9.51 -5.64 12.82
N ASP A 138 -9.82 -4.66 11.98
CA ASP A 138 -10.58 -3.48 12.38
C ASP A 138 -11.27 -2.81 11.20
N ALA A 139 -12.61 -2.89 11.15
CA ALA A 139 -13.37 -2.32 10.05
C ALA A 139 -13.86 -0.89 10.31
N SER A 140 -13.79 -0.38 11.54
CA SER A 140 -14.25 0.98 11.84
C SER A 140 -13.33 2.08 11.31
N ILE A 141 -12.12 1.72 10.86
CA ILE A 141 -11.11 2.68 10.41
C ILE A 141 -11.43 3.29 9.03
N PHE A 142 -12.33 2.69 8.25
CA PHE A 142 -12.58 3.12 6.86
C PHE A 142 -13.37 4.42 6.75
N ASP A 143 -14.13 4.79 7.78
CA ASP A 143 -14.90 6.04 7.78
C ASP A 143 -14.00 7.29 7.86
N GLU A 144 -12.74 7.13 8.29
CA GLU A 144 -11.80 8.22 8.55
C GLU A 144 -10.69 8.36 7.50
N ILE A 145 -10.57 7.40 6.58
CA ILE A 145 -9.51 7.36 5.56
C ILE A 145 -10.07 7.50 4.15
N GLY A 146 -9.22 7.95 3.22
CA GLY A 146 -9.58 7.93 1.80
C GLY A 146 -9.59 6.50 1.25
N SER A 147 -10.48 6.22 0.29
CA SER A 147 -10.55 4.92 -0.39
C SER A 147 -10.08 5.04 -1.84
N PHE A 148 -9.00 4.32 -2.15
CA PHE A 148 -8.39 4.21 -3.47
C PHE A 148 -8.12 2.72 -3.77
N PRO A 149 -9.17 1.95 -4.11
CA PRO A 149 -9.06 0.51 -4.30
C PRO A 149 -7.98 0.12 -5.31
N GLN A 150 -7.23 -0.91 -4.98
CA GLN A 150 -6.21 -1.49 -5.84
C GLN A 150 -6.64 -2.86 -6.34
N ASP A 151 -6.49 -3.09 -7.64
CA ASP A 151 -6.75 -4.39 -8.27
C ASP A 151 -5.76 -5.44 -7.75
N VAL A 152 -6.22 -6.26 -6.80
CA VAL A 152 -5.39 -7.27 -6.14
C VAL A 152 -4.90 -8.34 -7.12
N PRO A 153 -5.74 -8.95 -7.99
CA PRO A 153 -5.25 -9.87 -9.02
C PRO A 153 -4.11 -9.29 -9.85
N LYS A 154 -4.22 -8.03 -10.26
CA LYS A 154 -3.17 -7.36 -11.03
C LYS A 154 -1.90 -7.13 -10.20
N LEU A 155 -2.03 -6.70 -8.94
CA LEU A 155 -0.89 -6.54 -8.03
C LEU A 155 -0.16 -7.86 -7.78
N LEU A 156 -0.91 -8.95 -7.55
CA LEU A 156 -0.35 -10.28 -7.36
C LEU A 156 0.37 -10.76 -8.62
N ALA A 157 -0.24 -10.60 -9.80
CA ALA A 157 0.39 -10.97 -11.08
C ALA A 157 1.70 -10.20 -11.33
N GLU A 158 1.72 -8.90 -11.05
CA GLU A 158 2.93 -8.08 -11.18
C GLU A 158 4.02 -8.51 -10.19
N GLY A 159 3.65 -8.80 -8.94
CA GLY A 159 4.59 -9.29 -7.94
C GLY A 159 5.16 -10.66 -8.28
N LEU A 160 4.32 -11.59 -8.74
CA LEU A 160 4.72 -12.91 -9.21
C LEU A 160 5.72 -12.82 -10.36
N ALA A 161 5.47 -11.92 -11.32
CA ALA A 161 6.36 -11.69 -12.45
C ALA A 161 7.72 -11.10 -12.04
N ALA A 162 7.81 -10.47 -10.86
CA ALA A 162 9.03 -9.88 -10.33
C ALA A 162 9.84 -10.83 -9.43
N LEU A 163 9.31 -12.01 -9.08
CA LEU A 163 10.01 -12.99 -8.25
C LEU A 163 11.17 -13.64 -9.01
N ASP A 164 12.31 -13.79 -8.33
CA ASP A 164 13.37 -14.69 -8.76
C ASP A 164 13.00 -16.16 -8.46
N GLU A 165 13.85 -17.09 -8.90
CA GLU A 165 13.57 -18.54 -8.76
C GLU A 165 13.43 -18.97 -7.29
N PRO A 166 14.34 -18.58 -6.36
CA PRO A 166 14.20 -18.92 -4.94
C PRO A 166 12.91 -18.42 -4.31
N GLU A 167 12.49 -17.18 -4.60
CA GLU A 167 11.23 -16.63 -4.08
C GLU A 167 10.02 -17.35 -4.66
N ARG A 168 10.06 -17.76 -5.94
CA ARG A 168 8.98 -18.54 -6.55
C ARG A 168 8.85 -19.92 -5.90
N GLU A 169 9.96 -20.62 -5.66
CA GLU A 169 9.98 -21.89 -4.94
C GLU A 169 9.43 -21.74 -3.51
N ALA A 170 9.83 -20.68 -2.80
CA ALA A 170 9.34 -20.37 -1.46
C ALA A 170 7.81 -20.14 -1.45
N LEU A 171 7.29 -19.39 -2.43
CA LEU A 171 5.86 -19.14 -2.56
C LEU A 171 5.06 -20.44 -2.80
N HIS A 172 5.57 -21.32 -3.66
CA HIS A 172 4.97 -22.63 -3.91
C HIS A 172 4.97 -23.51 -2.66
N ALA A 173 6.06 -23.50 -1.88
CA ALA A 173 6.15 -24.25 -0.63
C ALA A 173 5.14 -23.74 0.42
N MET A 174 4.92 -22.44 0.50
CA MET A 174 3.89 -21.84 1.37
C MET A 174 2.48 -22.26 0.97
N HIS A 175 2.17 -22.29 -0.34
CA HIS A 175 0.88 -22.78 -0.85
C HIS A 175 0.68 -24.27 -0.56
N GLY A 176 1.70 -25.10 -0.82
CA GLY A 176 1.65 -26.55 -0.57
C GLY A 176 1.51 -26.91 0.92
N SER A 177 2.06 -26.08 1.82
CA SER A 177 1.91 -26.25 3.28
C SER A 177 0.54 -25.79 3.79
N GLY A 178 -0.06 -24.79 3.14
CA GLY A 178 -1.40 -24.27 3.45
C GLY A 178 -2.57 -25.13 2.94
N ALA A 179 -2.36 -25.92 1.88
CA ALA A 179 -3.38 -26.79 1.26
C ALA A 179 -3.85 -27.96 2.16
N MET A 180 -3.21 -28.20 3.32
CA MET A 180 -3.68 -29.17 4.31
C MET A 180 -4.83 -28.62 5.18
N ALA A 181 -5.28 -27.39 4.96
CA ALA A 181 -6.38 -26.76 5.68
C ALA A 181 -7.42 -26.14 4.73
N GLY A 182 -8.23 -26.98 4.07
CA GLY A 182 -9.50 -26.57 3.46
C GLY A 182 -9.48 -26.51 1.93
N ASP A 183 -10.28 -27.41 1.35
CA ASP A 183 -10.51 -27.68 -0.07
C ASP A 183 -11.21 -26.50 -0.78
N GLU A 184 -10.53 -25.81 -1.71
CA GLU A 184 -11.10 -25.08 -2.87
C GLU A 184 -9.97 -24.68 -3.84
N PRO A 185 -10.24 -24.55 -5.16
CA PRO A 185 -9.21 -24.64 -6.19
C PRO A 185 -8.28 -23.43 -6.24
N ASP A 186 -7.02 -23.73 -6.53
CA ASP A 186 -5.88 -22.82 -6.64
C ASP A 186 -6.04 -21.83 -7.81
N PRO A 187 -6.11 -20.50 -7.56
CA PRO A 187 -6.13 -19.50 -8.61
C PRO A 187 -4.77 -19.29 -9.30
N ILE A 188 -3.69 -19.86 -8.75
CA ILE A 188 -2.33 -19.84 -9.34
C ILE A 188 -2.14 -21.02 -10.30
N ALA A 189 -3.01 -22.04 -10.27
CA ALA A 189 -2.91 -23.19 -11.17
C ALA A 189 -3.15 -22.88 -12.67
N PHE A 190 -3.45 -21.63 -13.03
CA PHE A 190 -3.74 -21.22 -14.41
C PHE A 190 -2.82 -20.13 -14.98
N TYR A 191 -1.67 -19.84 -14.36
CA TYR A 191 -0.64 -18.97 -14.96
C TYR A 191 0.76 -19.56 -14.85
#